data_AF-A0A845QPG3-F1
#
_entry.id   AF-A0A845QPG3-F1
#
_cell.length_a   1.000
_cell.length_b   1.000
_cell.length_c   1.000
_cell.angle_alpha   90.00
_cell.angle_beta   90.00
_cell.angle_gamma   90.00
#
_symmetry.space_group_name_H-M   'P 1'
#
loop_
_entity.id
_entity.type
_entity.pdbx_description
1 polymer ?
#
loop_
_entity_poly.entity_id
_entity_poly.type
_entity_poly.pdbx_seq_one_letter_code
_entity_poly.pdbx_strand_id
1 'polypeptide(L)' 'MNAVNKLEKRQHAEKNYANTPKKIDTDKMKKPAFLMILIGVGDYAYRRQAGIYVVPVGCLKN' A
#
# COMPACT_ATOMS: atom_id res chain seq x y z
N MET A 1 15.82 -15.24 11.09
CA MET A 1 14.90 -15.05 9.94
C MET A 1 15.73 -14.77 8.70
N ASN A 2 15.72 -15.67 7.72
CA ASN A 2 16.63 -15.61 6.57
C ASN A 2 16.08 -14.67 5.48
N ALA A 3 16.98 -14.01 4.74
CA ALA A 3 16.67 -12.95 3.78
C ALA A 3 15.63 -13.37 2.72
N VAL A 4 15.58 -14.67 2.38
CA VAL A 4 14.62 -15.27 1.43
C VAL A 4 13.16 -15.03 1.88
N ASN A 5 12.83 -15.30 3.15
CA ASN A 5 11.48 -15.10 3.68
C ASN A 5 11.05 -13.62 3.70
N LYS A 6 12.02 -12.70 3.73
CA LYS A 6 11.76 -11.25 3.67
C LYS A 6 11.47 -10.80 2.24
N LEU A 7 12.07 -11.43 1.23
CA LEU A 7 11.82 -11.14 -0.18
C LEU A 7 10.44 -11.63 -0.62
N GLU A 8 10.08 -12.86 -0.26
CA GLU A 8 8.79 -13.45 -0.63
C GLU A 8 7.61 -12.66 -0.03
N LYS A 9 7.72 -12.24 1.24
CA LYS A 9 6.73 -11.37 1.87
C LYS A 9 6.58 -10.02 1.16
N ARG A 10 7.66 -9.47 0.58
CA ARG A 10 7.60 -8.21 -0.18
C ARG A 10 6.90 -8.40 -1.52
N GLN A 11 7.19 -9.50 -2.21
CA GLN A 11 6.58 -9.82 -3.50
C GLN A 11 5.08 -10.14 -3.39
N HIS A 12 4.68 -10.87 -2.35
CA HIS A 12 3.27 -11.16 -2.09
C HIS A 12 2.49 -9.88 -1.80
N ALA A 13 3.06 -9.00 -0.98
CA ALA A 13 2.46 -7.70 -0.69
C ALA A 13 2.28 -6.89 -1.99
N GLU A 14 3.33 -6.77 -2.80
CA GLU A 14 3.31 -6.02 -4.07
C GLU A 14 2.27 -6.53 -5.08
N LYS A 15 2.15 -7.85 -5.26
CA LYS A 15 1.15 -8.45 -6.16
C LYS A 15 -0.30 -8.15 -5.73
N ASN A 16 -0.58 -8.09 -4.43
CA ASN A 16 -1.92 -7.78 -3.93
C ASN A 16 -2.32 -6.31 -4.18
N TYR A 17 -1.36 -5.39 -4.08
CA TYR A 17 -1.63 -3.96 -4.30
C TYR A 17 -1.80 -3.58 -5.77
N ALA A 18 -1.11 -4.27 -6.69
CA ALA A 18 -1.29 -4.06 -8.13
C ALA A 18 -2.71 -4.45 -8.63
N ASN A 19 -3.39 -5.34 -7.92
CA ASN A 19 -4.71 -5.86 -8.32
C ASN A 19 -5.88 -5.16 -7.61
N THR A 20 -5.63 -4.40 -6.55
CA THR A 20 -6.69 -3.66 -5.82
C THR A 20 -7.40 -2.60 -6.66
N PRO A 21 -6.71 -1.74 -7.44
CA PRO A 21 -7.40 -0.76 -8.28
C PRO A 21 -8.23 -1.40 -9.39
N LYS A 22 -7.87 -2.61 -9.86
CA LYS A 22 -8.63 -3.36 -10.87
C LYS A 22 -9.96 -3.91 -10.33
N LYS A 23 -10.13 -3.99 -9.00
CA LYS A 23 -11.38 -4.43 -8.37
C LYS A 23 -12.38 -3.30 -8.16
N ILE A 24 -11.98 -2.05 -8.41
CA ILE A 24 -12.83 -0.88 -8.26
C ILE A 24 -13.53 -0.62 -9.59
N ASP A 25 -14.86 -0.74 -9.59
CA ASP A 25 -15.71 -0.39 -10.71
C ASP A 25 -15.83 1.14 -10.80
N THR A 26 -14.98 1.77 -11.61
CA THR A 26 -14.92 3.23 -11.75
C THR A 26 -16.09 3.83 -12.53
N ASP A 27 -16.99 3.01 -13.09
CA ASP A 27 -18.20 3.50 -13.75
C ASP A 27 -19.29 3.80 -12.70
N LYS A 28 -19.27 3.07 -11.58
CA LYS A 28 -20.17 3.30 -10.44
C LYS A 28 -19.62 4.26 -9.40
N MET A 29 -18.33 4.56 -9.42
CA MET A 29 -17.70 5.46 -8.46
C MET A 29 -16.50 6.21 -9.02
N LYS A 30 -16.19 7.39 -8.47
CA LYS A 30 -15.03 8.17 -8.89
C LYS A 30 -13.74 7.36 -8.70
N LYS A 31 -12.82 7.49 -9.67
CA LYS A 31 -11.47 6.93 -9.56
C LYS A 31 -10.82 7.39 -8.24
N PRO A 32 -10.18 6.50 -7.48
CA PRO A 32 -9.49 6.89 -6.26
C PRO A 32 -8.43 7.96 -6.54
N ALA A 33 -8.37 9.00 -5.72
CA ALA A 33 -7.37 10.06 -5.85
C ALA A 33 -5.94 9.55 -5.55
N PHE A 34 -5.82 8.54 -4.69
CA PHE A 34 -4.56 7.90 -4.34
C PHE A 34 -4.77 6.47 -3.83
N LEU A 35 -3.70 5.69 -3.81
CA LEU A 35 -3.65 4.38 -3.16
C LEU A 35 -2.77 4.48 -1.91
N MET A 36 -3.24 3.91 -0.80
CA MET A 36 -2.53 3.92 0.48
C MET A 36 -2.49 2.53 1.11
N ILE A 37 -1.37 2.22 1.74
CA ILE A 37 -1.18 1.08 2.63
C ILE A 37 -1.01 1.65 4.04
N LEU A 38 -1.98 1.36 4.90
CA LEU A 38 -1.92 1.71 6.31
C LEU A 38 -1.12 0.64 7.07
N ILE A 39 -0.10 1.04 7.81
CA ILE A 39 0.74 0.14 8.61
C ILE A 39 0.66 0.49 10.10
N GLY A 40 0.79 -0.51 10.96
CA GLY A 40 0.72 -0.30 12.42
C GLY A 40 1.99 0.30 13.03
N VAL A 41 3.16 0.02 12.45
CA VAL A 41 4.47 0.46 12.99
C VAL A 41 5.29 1.13 11.90
N GLY A 42 5.87 2.29 12.21
CA GLY A 42 6.77 3.05 11.35
C GLY A 42 6.80 4.52 11.75
N ASP A 43 7.92 5.19 11.45
CA ASP A 43 8.17 6.55 11.96
C ASP A 43 7.70 7.65 11.00
N TYR A 44 7.61 7.36 9.70
CA TYR A 44 7.25 8.35 8.69
C TYR A 44 6.44 7.74 7.54
N ALA A 45 5.58 8.57 6.96
CA ALA A 45 4.89 8.28 5.71
C ALA A 45 5.84 8.46 4.52
N TYR A 46 5.74 7.60 3.51
CA TYR A 46 6.51 7.73 2.27
C TYR A 46 5.76 7.18 1.08
N ARG A 47 6.16 7.60 -0.13
CA ARG A 47 5.60 7.14 -1.39
C ARG A 47 6.54 6.14 -2.05
N ARG A 48 6.03 4.96 -2.40
CA ARG A 48 6.79 3.94 -3.12
C ARG A 48 6.66 4.11 -4.64
N GLN A 49 7.45 3.33 -5.36
CA GLN A 49 7.35 3.17 -6.81
C GLN A 49 5.92 2.75 -7.19
N ALA A 50 5.41 3.22 -8.33
CA ALA A 50 3.99 3.17 -8.73
C ALA A 50 3.02 4.07 -7.94
N GLY A 51 3.54 4.95 -7.08
CA GLY A 51 2.77 6.07 -6.54
C GLY A 51 1.88 5.75 -5.34
N ILE A 52 2.08 4.60 -4.72
CA ILE A 52 1.37 4.13 -3.52
C ILE A 52 1.96 4.78 -2.27
N TYR A 53 1.12 5.31 -1.39
CA TYR A 53 1.51 5.83 -0.09
C TYR A 53 1.59 4.71 0.94
N VAL A 54 2.67 4.64 1.70
CA VAL A 54 2.79 3.76 2.87
C VAL A 54 2.80 4.68 4.09
N VAL A 55 1.78 4.54 4.93
CA VAL A 55 1.52 5.50 6.00
C VAL A 55 1.35 4.74 7.32
N PRO A 56 2.18 5.01 8.33
CA PRO A 56 1.94 4.55 9.68
C PRO A 56 0.66 5.17 10.25
N VAL A 57 -0.11 4.40 11.03
CA VAL A 57 -1.36 4.89 11.65
C VAL A 57 -1.14 6.14 12.51
N GLY A 58 0.02 6.26 13.16
CA GLY A 58 0.38 7.45 13.94
C GLY A 58 0.52 8.74 13.11
N CYS A 59 0.73 8.63 11.79
CA CYS A 59 0.80 9.78 10.88
C CYS A 59 -0.58 10.31 10.46
N LEU A 60 -1.69 9.64 10.81
CA LEU A 60 -3.06 10.07 10.48
C LEU A 60 -3.73 10.87 11.60
N LYS A 61 -2.96 11.41 12.54
CA LYS A 61 -3.48 12.19 13.66
C LYS A 61 -4.06 13.52 13.16
N ASN A 62 -5.21 13.92 13.71
CA ASN A 62 -5.77 15.28 13.57
C ASN A 62 -4.94 16.30 14.34
#